data_AF-A0A932VDS9-F1
#
_entry.id   AF-A0A932VDS9-F1
#
_cell.length_a   1.000
_cell.length_b   1.000
_cell.length_c   1.000
_cell.angle_alpha   90.00
_cell.angle_beta   90.00
_cell.angle_gamma   90.00
#
_symmetry.space_group_name_H-M   'P 1'
#
loop_
_entity.id
_entity.type
_entity.pdbx_description
1 polymer ?
#
loop_
_entity_poly.entity_id
_entity_poly.type
_entity_poly.pdbx_seq_one_letter_code
_entity_poly.pdbx_strand_id
1 'polypeptide(L)'
;MKNLLKLVVAASFLLSSLSAFALDSKQAQRVAFEAMLAELKTHYGMIKFKEEHFGITYDQVEQKYLRLIDTATTLEEDAGLQPKVARDILAPEEFRQMMIGFAAEFKDGHTNILRQTKNAWTLGIRTAAIDGHLYVVGFNKTFFNPNSTYPPL
;
A
#
# COMPACT_ATOMS: atom_id res chain seq x y z
N MET A 1 -34.79 1.02 -31.75
CA MET A 1 -34.77 1.03 -30.26
C MET A 1 -33.86 -0.02 -29.63
N LYS A 2 -33.92 -1.31 -29.99
CA LYS A 2 -33.08 -2.36 -29.37
C LYS A 2 -31.55 -2.12 -29.49
N ASN A 3 -31.09 -1.50 -30.58
CA ASN A 3 -29.66 -1.19 -30.77
C ASN A 3 -29.20 0.03 -29.97
N LEU A 4 -30.09 0.98 -29.65
CA LEU A 4 -29.79 2.15 -28.83
C LEU A 4 -29.58 1.76 -27.37
N LEU A 5 -30.41 0.84 -26.86
CA LEU A 5 -30.32 0.31 -25.50
C LEU A 5 -29.02 -0.47 -25.28
N LYS A 6 -28.58 -1.27 -26.26
CA LYS A 6 -27.30 -1.99 -26.21
C LYS A 6 -26.10 -1.05 -26.17
N LEU A 7 -26.17 0.07 -26.91
CA LEU A 7 -25.12 1.09 -26.94
C LEU A 7 -25.04 1.85 -25.61
N VAL A 8 -26.18 2.18 -25.00
CA VAL A 8 -26.24 2.82 -23.68
C VAL A 8 -25.71 1.89 -22.60
N VAL A 9 -26.09 0.61 -22.59
CA VAL A 9 -25.58 -0.37 -21.60
C VAL A 9 -24.08 -0.62 -21.76
N ALA A 10 -23.58 -0.70 -23.00
CA ALA A 10 -22.15 -0.83 -23.26
C ALA A 10 -21.36 0.44 -22.86
N ALA A 11 -21.93 1.63 -23.09
CA ALA A 11 -21.34 2.90 -22.64
C ALA A 11 -21.32 2.99 -21.10
N SER A 12 -22.37 2.56 -20.41
CA SER A 12 -22.40 2.52 -18.94
C SER A 12 -21.38 1.55 -18.34
N PHE A 13 -21.11 0.42 -19.01
CA PHE A 13 -20.08 -0.55 -18.61
C PHE A 13 -18.65 -0.07 -18.91
N LEU A 14 -18.48 0.81 -19.90
CA LEU A 14 -17.19 1.46 -20.20
C LEU A 14 -16.92 2.67 -19.31
N LEU A 15 -17.96 3.34 -18.80
CA LEU A 15 -17.80 4.40 -17.80
C LEU A 15 -17.48 3.87 -16.39
N SER A 16 -17.97 2.67 -16.02
CA SER A 16 -17.66 2.07 -14.72
C SER A 16 -16.24 1.49 -14.61
N SER A 17 -15.52 1.34 -15.72
CA SER A 17 -14.12 0.91 -15.74
C SER A 17 -13.10 2.06 -15.77
N LEU A 18 -13.56 3.32 -15.83
CA LEU A 18 -12.71 4.52 -15.84
C LEU A 18 -12.51 5.18 -14.47
N SER A 19 -13.18 4.69 -13.42
CA SER A 19 -12.90 5.12 -12.04
C SER A 19 -11.71 4.35 -11.45
N ALA A 20 -10.62 4.22 -12.21
CA ALA A 20 -9.32 4.27 -11.57
C ALA A 20 -9.23 5.68 -11.01
N PHE A 21 -9.63 5.88 -9.74
CA PHE A 21 -9.59 7.18 -9.09
C PHE A 21 -8.24 7.80 -9.39
N ALA A 22 -8.22 8.84 -10.22
CA ALA A 22 -7.01 9.58 -10.45
C ALA A 22 -6.62 10.14 -9.08
N LEU A 23 -5.47 9.70 -8.55
CA LEU A 23 -4.94 10.19 -7.27
C LEU A 23 -4.25 11.55 -7.48
N ASP A 24 -4.91 12.42 -8.23
CA ASP A 24 -4.42 13.70 -8.73
C ASP A 24 -4.74 14.87 -7.79
N SER A 25 -5.46 14.59 -6.69
CA SER A 25 -5.86 15.58 -5.71
C SER A 25 -5.84 15.00 -4.29
N LYS A 26 -5.68 15.89 -3.32
CA LYS A 26 -5.74 15.56 -1.89
C LYS A 26 -7.10 14.96 -1.51
N GLN A 27 -8.18 15.49 -2.10
CA GLN A 27 -9.53 14.96 -1.89
C GLN A 27 -9.67 13.54 -2.43
N ALA A 28 -9.14 13.24 -3.63
CA ALA A 28 -9.16 11.89 -4.17
C ALA A 28 -8.37 10.91 -3.28
N GLN A 29 -7.22 11.33 -2.76
CA GLN A 29 -6.41 10.53 -1.82
C GLN A 29 -7.13 10.28 -0.50
N ARG A 30 -7.80 11.29 0.07
CA ARG A 30 -8.65 11.14 1.27
C ARG A 30 -9.77 10.14 1.04
N VAL A 31 -10.55 10.32 -0.02
CA VAL A 31 -11.68 9.42 -0.34
C VAL A 31 -11.20 7.98 -0.53
N ALA A 32 -10.08 7.78 -1.22
CA ALA A 32 -9.50 6.45 -1.39
C ALA A 32 -9.10 5.81 -0.05
N PHE A 33 -8.47 6.58 0.85
CA PHE A 33 -8.13 6.12 2.19
C PHE A 33 -9.37 5.79 3.03
N GLU A 34 -10.34 6.70 3.06
CA GLU A 34 -11.59 6.54 3.81
C GLU A 34 -12.38 5.32 3.34
N ALA A 35 -12.41 5.05 2.04
CA ALA A 35 -13.02 3.83 1.49
C ALA A 35 -12.32 2.57 2.02
N MET A 36 -10.99 2.53 2.02
CA MET A 36 -10.24 1.39 2.57
C MET A 36 -10.45 1.21 4.07
N LEU A 37 -10.49 2.31 4.83
CA LEU A 37 -10.78 2.27 6.26
C LEU A 37 -12.20 1.80 6.54
N ALA A 38 -13.18 2.21 5.73
CA ALA A 38 -14.57 1.75 5.84
C ALA A 38 -14.70 0.23 5.61
N GLU A 39 -13.98 -0.31 4.63
CA GLU A 39 -13.91 -1.77 4.40
C GLU A 39 -13.36 -2.49 5.64
N LEU A 40 -12.27 -2.00 6.25
CA LEU A 40 -11.74 -2.59 7.49
C LEU A 40 -12.73 -2.45 8.65
N LYS A 41 -13.30 -1.27 8.88
CA LYS A 41 -14.31 -1.04 9.94
C LYS A 41 -15.50 -2.00 9.81
N THR A 42 -15.85 -2.38 8.59
CA THR A 42 -16.98 -3.28 8.31
C THR A 42 -16.61 -4.76 8.42
N HIS A 43 -15.44 -5.16 7.92
CA HIS A 43 -15.10 -6.57 7.70
C HIS A 43 -13.97 -7.10 8.59
N TYR A 44 -13.17 -6.24 9.22
CA TYR A 44 -12.03 -6.65 10.03
C TYR A 44 -12.42 -6.89 11.49
N GLY A 45 -12.69 -8.17 11.80
CA GLY A 45 -13.17 -8.59 13.12
C GLY A 45 -12.12 -8.56 14.25
N MET A 46 -10.84 -8.38 13.94
CA MET A 46 -9.76 -8.51 14.93
C MET A 46 -9.41 -7.20 15.64
N ILE A 47 -10.07 -6.07 15.32
CA ILE A 47 -9.69 -4.76 15.87
C ILE A 47 -9.69 -4.73 17.40
N LYS A 48 -10.67 -5.32 18.07
CA LYS A 48 -10.73 -5.38 19.55
C LYS A 48 -9.50 -6.09 20.14
N PHE A 49 -9.11 -7.21 19.52
CA PHE A 49 -7.90 -7.92 19.92
C PHE A 49 -6.65 -7.04 19.72
N LYS A 50 -6.59 -6.28 18.61
CA LYS A 50 -5.46 -5.38 18.33
C LYS A 50 -5.39 -4.20 19.31
N GLU A 51 -6.53 -3.67 19.71
CA GLU A 51 -6.63 -2.63 20.74
C GLU A 51 -6.11 -3.15 22.08
N GLU A 52 -6.58 -4.30 22.54
CA GLU A 52 -6.18 -4.87 23.83
C GLU A 52 -4.68 -5.23 23.91
N HIS A 53 -4.10 -5.75 22.83
CA HIS A 53 -2.73 -6.30 22.86
C HIS A 53 -1.67 -5.32 22.35
N PHE A 54 -2.05 -4.37 21.49
CA PHE A 54 -1.10 -3.46 20.84
C PHE A 54 -1.49 -1.98 20.98
N GLY A 55 -2.65 -1.68 21.59
CA GLY A 55 -3.16 -0.32 21.71
C GLY A 55 -3.58 0.30 20.39
N ILE A 56 -3.85 -0.50 19.35
CA ILE A 56 -4.21 0.00 18.01
C ILE A 56 -5.72 0.22 17.93
N THR A 57 -6.15 1.46 17.67
CA THR A 57 -7.57 1.79 17.41
C THR A 57 -7.76 2.35 16.02
N TYR A 58 -8.98 2.25 15.48
CA TYR A 58 -9.30 2.88 14.20
C TYR A 58 -9.11 4.38 14.24
N ASP A 59 -9.49 5.06 15.33
CA ASP A 59 -9.39 6.52 15.43
C ASP A 59 -7.95 7.00 15.37
N GLN A 60 -7.02 6.31 16.05
CA GLN A 60 -5.60 6.65 16.01
C GLN A 60 -5.01 6.46 14.61
N VAL A 61 -5.33 5.34 13.97
CA VAL A 61 -4.88 5.04 12.60
C VAL A 61 -5.47 6.07 11.62
N GLU A 62 -6.76 6.35 11.72
CA GLU A 62 -7.46 7.35 10.91
C GLU A 62 -6.83 8.73 11.03
N GLN A 63 -6.65 9.23 12.25
CA GLN A 63 -6.03 10.53 12.51
C GLN A 63 -4.61 10.60 11.96
N LYS A 64 -3.81 9.54 12.13
CA LYS A 64 -2.44 9.48 11.62
C LYS A 64 -2.44 9.62 10.10
N TYR A 65 -3.20 8.80 9.38
CA TYR A 65 -3.12 8.75 7.92
C TYR A 65 -3.84 9.91 7.24
N LEU A 66 -4.92 10.44 7.82
CA LEU A 66 -5.51 11.70 7.33
C LEU A 66 -4.53 12.85 7.46
N ARG A 67 -3.82 12.98 8.59
CA ARG A 67 -2.77 13.99 8.74
C ARG A 67 -1.69 13.84 7.66
N LEU A 68 -1.20 12.63 7.41
CA LEU A 68 -0.17 12.38 6.39
C LEU A 68 -0.64 12.76 4.99
N ILE A 69 -1.89 12.47 4.64
CA ILE A 69 -2.51 12.90 3.38
C ILE A 69 -2.62 14.42 3.32
N ASP A 70 -3.05 15.05 4.41
CA ASP A 70 -3.25 16.50 4.48
C ASP A 70 -1.97 17.29 4.39
N THR A 71 -0.90 16.79 5.00
CA THR A 71 0.43 17.39 4.95
C THR A 71 1.28 16.86 3.79
N ALA A 72 0.72 15.96 2.98
CA ALA A 72 1.39 15.27 1.89
C ALA A 72 2.80 14.76 2.29
N THR A 73 2.86 14.08 3.43
CA THR A 73 4.09 13.60 4.08
C THR A 73 4.20 12.09 3.92
N THR A 74 5.37 11.59 3.52
CA THR A 74 5.60 10.14 3.41
C THR A 74 5.82 9.50 4.78
N LEU A 75 5.76 8.18 4.85
CA LEU A 75 6.02 7.44 6.09
C LEU A 75 7.47 7.63 6.56
N GLU A 76 8.43 7.67 5.63
CA GLU A 76 9.85 7.86 5.90
C GLU A 76 10.13 9.27 6.46
N GLU A 77 9.45 10.29 5.93
CA GLU A 77 9.55 11.66 6.44
C GLU A 77 8.93 11.80 7.83
N ASP A 78 7.79 11.15 8.06
CA ASP A 78 7.13 11.15 9.37
C ASP A 78 7.96 10.45 10.44
N ALA A 79 8.65 9.37 10.05
CA ALA A 79 9.59 8.64 10.89
C ALA A 79 10.94 9.35 11.08
N GLY A 80 11.19 10.46 10.39
CA GLY A 80 12.48 11.18 10.43
C GLY A 80 13.63 10.47 9.71
N LEU A 81 13.33 9.48 8.87
CA LEU A 81 14.31 8.77 8.04
C LEU A 81 14.71 9.59 6.80
N GLN A 82 13.85 10.51 6.37
CA GLN A 82 14.09 11.43 5.27
C GLN A 82 13.71 12.86 5.65
N PRO A 83 14.37 13.88 5.07
CA PRO A 83 13.99 15.27 5.26
C PRO A 83 12.61 15.54 4.63
N LYS A 84 11.79 16.35 5.32
CA LYS A 84 10.46 16.72 4.82
C LYS A 84 10.56 17.59 3.56
N VAL A 85 9.79 17.23 2.55
CA VAL A 85 9.63 17.98 1.29
C VAL A 85 8.24 18.62 1.25
N ALA A 86 8.19 19.93 0.98
CA ALA A 86 6.93 20.63 0.77
C ALA A 86 6.31 20.25 -0.59
N ARG A 87 5.07 19.78 -0.56
CA ARG A 87 4.29 19.36 -1.73
C ARG A 87 2.79 19.44 -1.44
N ASP A 88 1.99 19.58 -2.47
CA ASP A 88 0.52 19.70 -2.32
C ASP A 88 -0.17 18.35 -2.14
N ILE A 89 0.33 17.32 -2.83
CA ILE A 89 -0.17 15.94 -2.79
C ILE A 89 1.00 14.94 -2.79
N LEU A 90 0.75 13.73 -2.32
CA LEU A 90 1.70 12.62 -2.51
C LEU A 90 1.66 12.15 -3.96
N ALA A 91 2.81 11.78 -4.53
CA ALA A 91 2.80 11.09 -5.81
C ALA A 91 2.03 9.76 -5.69
N PRO A 92 1.39 9.25 -6.75
CA PRO A 92 0.58 8.03 -6.67
C PRO A 92 1.32 6.83 -6.07
N GLU A 93 2.63 6.72 -6.32
CA GLU A 93 3.45 5.66 -5.76
C GLU A 93 3.70 5.83 -4.25
N GLU A 94 3.94 7.06 -3.80
CA GLU A 94 4.11 7.38 -2.38
C GLU A 94 2.82 7.14 -1.61
N PHE A 95 1.67 7.52 -2.20
CA PHE A 95 0.36 7.22 -1.63
C PHE A 95 0.11 5.71 -1.50
N ARG A 96 0.50 4.91 -2.51
CA ARG A 96 0.40 3.44 -2.42
C ARG A 96 1.27 2.86 -1.31
N GLN A 97 2.50 3.36 -1.16
CA GLN A 97 3.39 2.92 -0.07
C GLN A 97 2.80 3.29 1.29
N MET A 98 2.22 4.49 1.40
CA MET A 98 1.50 4.90 2.59
C MET A 98 0.32 3.97 2.90
N MET A 99 -0.46 3.55 1.89
CA MET A 99 -1.53 2.57 2.09
C MET A 99 -0.99 1.22 2.59
N ILE A 100 0.15 0.75 2.08
CA ILE A 100 0.81 -0.46 2.58
C ILE A 100 1.17 -0.31 4.06
N GLY A 101 1.75 0.82 4.45
CA GLY A 101 2.04 1.12 5.86
C GLY A 101 0.77 1.12 6.71
N PHE A 102 -0.34 1.69 6.21
CA PHE A 102 -1.63 1.67 6.87
C PHE A 102 -2.11 0.26 7.18
N ALA A 103 -2.04 -0.67 6.22
CA ALA A 103 -2.40 -2.07 6.48
C ALA A 103 -1.44 -2.74 7.48
N ALA A 104 -0.16 -2.38 7.45
CA ALA A 104 0.84 -2.93 8.36
C ALA A 104 0.63 -2.49 9.82
N GLU A 105 -0.02 -1.35 10.08
CA GLU A 105 -0.33 -0.88 11.45
C GLU A 105 -1.08 -1.94 12.26
N PHE A 106 -1.95 -2.72 11.63
CA PHE A 106 -2.76 -3.73 12.29
C PHE A 106 -1.95 -4.96 12.75
N LYS A 107 -0.64 -5.03 12.42
CA LYS A 107 0.28 -6.11 12.83
C LYS A 107 -0.34 -7.49 12.58
N ASP A 108 -0.85 -7.69 11.38
CA ASP A 108 -1.59 -8.89 11.00
C ASP A 108 -1.06 -9.45 9.68
N GLY A 109 -0.54 -10.67 9.71
CA GLY A 109 -0.03 -11.34 8.51
C GLY A 109 -1.09 -11.68 7.48
N HIS A 110 -2.39 -11.62 7.83
CA HIS A 110 -3.49 -11.90 6.91
C HIS A 110 -4.10 -10.63 6.31
N THR A 111 -3.88 -9.46 6.90
CA THR A 111 -4.34 -8.17 6.36
C THR A 111 -3.25 -7.58 5.47
N ASN A 112 -3.44 -7.69 4.16
CA ASN A 112 -2.45 -7.26 3.19
C ASN A 112 -3.08 -6.40 2.10
N ILE A 113 -2.31 -5.45 1.58
CA ILE A 113 -2.66 -4.72 0.35
C ILE A 113 -1.83 -5.30 -0.79
N LEU A 114 -2.52 -5.77 -1.82
CA LEU A 114 -1.89 -6.29 -3.02
C LEU A 114 -1.66 -5.17 -4.02
N ARG A 115 -0.41 -5.04 -4.48
CA ARG A 115 -0.08 -4.18 -5.61
C ARG A 115 -0.27 -4.97 -6.91
N GLN A 116 -1.09 -4.45 -7.82
CA GLN A 116 -1.20 -4.99 -9.16
C GLN A 116 0.00 -4.56 -10.02
N THR A 117 1.17 -5.14 -9.77
CA THR A 117 2.39 -4.89 -10.53
C THR A 117 3.07 -6.19 -10.92
N LYS A 118 3.73 -6.19 -12.08
CA LYS A 118 4.62 -7.29 -12.51
C LYS A 118 6.05 -7.08 -12.01
N ASN A 119 6.38 -5.87 -11.55
CA ASN A 119 7.71 -5.52 -11.12
C ASN A 119 7.91 -6.00 -9.68
N ALA A 120 8.93 -6.83 -9.49
CA ALA A 120 9.38 -7.29 -8.19
C ALA A 120 10.91 -7.18 -8.16
N TRP A 121 11.43 -6.69 -7.04
CA TRP A 121 12.87 -6.58 -6.81
C TRP A 121 13.21 -7.45 -5.61
N THR A 122 14.31 -8.18 -5.73
CA THR A 122 14.84 -9.00 -4.64
C THR A 122 16.35 -8.99 -4.71
N LEU A 123 16.98 -8.94 -3.54
CA LEU A 123 18.43 -9.16 -3.45
C LEU A 123 18.78 -10.64 -3.60
N GLY A 124 17.82 -11.57 -3.58
CA GLY A 124 18.08 -13.01 -3.68
C GLY A 124 18.79 -13.63 -2.47
N ILE A 125 18.92 -12.90 -1.36
CA ILE A 125 19.58 -13.35 -0.14
C ILE A 125 18.57 -14.03 0.78
N ARG A 126 18.93 -15.20 1.34
CA ARG A 126 18.16 -15.87 2.39
C ARG A 126 18.81 -15.56 3.73
N THR A 127 18.02 -15.09 4.69
CA THR A 127 18.48 -14.70 6.02
C THR A 127 17.72 -15.41 7.12
N ALA A 128 18.37 -15.61 8.28
CA ALA A 128 17.75 -16.11 9.50
C ALA A 128 18.13 -15.22 10.69
N ALA A 129 17.17 -14.96 11.58
CA ALA A 129 17.43 -14.31 12.85
C ALA A 129 17.73 -15.39 13.91
N ILE A 130 18.96 -15.42 14.44
CA ILE A 130 19.42 -16.37 15.45
C ILE A 130 20.06 -15.55 16.58
N ASP A 131 19.60 -15.73 17.81
CA ASP A 131 20.12 -15.04 19.00
C ASP A 131 20.24 -13.51 18.83
N GLY A 132 19.23 -12.88 18.24
CA GLY A 132 19.19 -11.44 18.00
C GLY A 132 20.07 -10.93 16.85
N HIS A 133 20.74 -11.82 16.11
CA HIS A 133 21.60 -11.47 14.99
C HIS A 133 20.98 -11.95 13.66
N LEU A 134 21.16 -11.16 12.60
CA LEU A 134 20.73 -11.52 11.25
C LEU A 134 21.87 -12.20 10.49
N TYR A 135 21.73 -13.49 10.21
CA TYR A 135 22.71 -14.29 9.47
C TYR A 135 22.25 -14.51 8.03
N VAL A 136 23.20 -14.43 7.09
CA VAL A 136 22.98 -14.92 5.72
C VAL A 136 23.14 -16.44 5.71
N VAL A 137 22.07 -17.15 5.39
CA VAL A 137 22.03 -18.63 5.38
C VAL A 137 22.08 -19.20 3.97
N GLY A 138 22.01 -18.35 2.94
CA GLY A 138 22.22 -18.77 1.56
C GLY A 138 21.86 -17.71 0.54
N PHE A 139 22.15 -18.03 -0.72
CA PHE A 139 21.86 -17.20 -1.87
C PHE A 139 20.99 -17.97 -2.85
N ASN A 140 20.03 -17.29 -3.47
CA ASN A 140 19.24 -17.86 -4.55
C ASN A 140 20.10 -17.95 -5.81
N LYS A 141 20.36 -19.18 -6.25
CA LYS A 141 21.19 -19.49 -7.43
C LYS A 141 20.68 -18.87 -8.72
N THR A 142 19.38 -18.54 -8.80
CA THR A 142 18.86 -17.78 -9.93
C THR A 142 19.61 -16.45 -10.01
N PHE A 143 19.60 -15.64 -8.95
CA PHE A 143 20.18 -14.29 -8.95
C PHE A 143 21.71 -14.26 -8.75
N PHE A 144 22.28 -15.25 -8.07
CA PHE A 144 23.71 -15.37 -7.82
C PHE A 144 24.29 -16.58 -8.56
N ASN A 145 24.44 -16.44 -9.87
CA ASN A 145 25.18 -17.39 -10.70
C ASN A 145 26.38 -16.68 -11.32
N PRO A 146 27.63 -17.10 -11.01
CA PRO A 146 28.84 -16.44 -11.53
C PRO A 146 28.95 -16.48 -13.07
N ASN A 147 28.17 -17.34 -13.74
CA ASN A 147 28.11 -17.44 -15.19
C ASN A 147 26.85 -16.78 -15.80
N SER A 148 26.03 -16.11 -14.98
CA SER A 148 24.83 -15.42 -15.46
C SER A 148 25.17 -13.98 -15.81
N THR A 149 25.17 -13.68 -17.11
CA THR A 149 25.04 -12.31 -17.60
C THR A 149 23.58 -11.90 -17.48
N TYR A 150 23.19 -11.44 -16.30
CA TYR A 150 21.91 -10.73 -16.18
C TYR A 150 21.96 -9.50 -17.11
N PRO A 151 20.97 -9.30 -18.01
CA PRO A 151 20.84 -8.01 -18.66
C PRO A 151 20.64 -6.94 -17.58
N PRO A 152 21.18 -5.72 -17.77
CA PRO A 152 20.94 -4.64 -16.83
C PRO A 152 19.42 -4.38 -16.74
N LEU A 153 18.95 -4.20 -15.51
CA LEU A 153 17.59 -3.75 -15.21
C LEU A 153 17.31 -2.39 -15.86
#